data_AF-A0A2N2G7X1-F1
#
_entry.id   AF-A0A2N2G7X1-F1
#
_cell.length_a   1.000
_cell.length_b   1.000
_cell.length_c   1.000
_cell.angle_alpha   90.00
_cell.angle_beta   90.00
_cell.angle_gamma   90.00
#
_symmetry.space_group_name_H-M   'P 1'
#
loop_
_entity.id
_entity.type
_entity.pdbx_description
1 polymer ?
#
loop_
_entity_poly.entity_id
_entity_poly.type
_entity_poly.pdbx_seq_one_letter_code
_entity_poly.pdbx_strand_id
1 'polypeptide(L)'
;MQAEKTARERLNICGLPLRGSYTPAEVCKILEITAHIFWRMTKTYSRSKDGKLVRPDCLESFRFSTNRRVTYIELVSFFHRNNSWPQNAEQQPQGEQSA
;
A
#
# COMPACT_ATOMS: atom_id res chain seq x y z
N MET A 1 14.30 -6.78 -6.12
CA MET A 1 15.01 -5.48 -6.14
C MET A 1 14.12 -4.30 -6.55
N GLN A 2 13.30 -4.41 -7.61
CA GLN A 2 12.48 -3.28 -8.08
C GLN A 2 11.48 -2.72 -7.03
N ALA A 3 10.74 -3.57 -6.33
CA ALA A 3 9.76 -3.13 -5.34
C ALA A 3 10.39 -2.36 -4.16
N GLU A 4 11.60 -2.74 -3.74
CA GLU A 4 12.32 -2.04 -2.69
C GLU A 4 12.77 -0.65 -3.17
N LYS A 5 13.24 -0.55 -4.42
CA LYS A 5 13.57 0.73 -5.05
C LYS A 5 12.34 1.65 -5.08
N THR A 6 11.18 1.13 -5.50
CA THR A 6 9.92 1.88 -5.51
C THR A 6 9.52 2.34 -4.11
N ALA A 7 9.62 1.48 -3.09
CA ALA A 7 9.32 1.85 -1.72
C ALA A 7 10.22 3.00 -1.23
N ARG A 8 11.53 2.93 -1.48
CA ARG A 8 12.49 3.99 -1.11
C ARG A 8 12.22 5.30 -1.84
N GLU A 9 11.90 5.23 -3.13
CA GLU A 9 11.57 6.41 -3.92
C GLU A 9 10.30 7.11 -3.41
N ARG A 10 9.25 6.35 -3.09
CA ARG A 10 8.02 6.88 -2.49
C ARG A 10 8.26 7.51 -1.12
N LEU A 11 9.10 6.90 -0.28
CA LEU A 11 9.51 7.51 0.99
C LEU A 11 10.22 8.85 0.78
N ASN A 12 11.12 8.93 -0.19
CA ASN A 12 11.82 10.16 -0.53
C ASN A 12 10.87 11.26 -1.02
N ILE A 13 9.94 10.93 -1.92
CA ILE A 13 8.89 11.85 -2.41
C ILE A 13 8.03 12.38 -1.25
N CYS A 14 7.71 11.52 -0.28
CA CYS A 14 6.92 11.88 0.89
C CYS A 14 7.72 12.63 1.98
N GLY A 15 9.04 12.81 1.82
CA GLY A 15 9.91 13.39 2.85
C GLY A 15 9.99 12.54 4.12
N LEU A 16 9.79 11.23 4.01
CA LEU A 16 9.81 10.31 5.16
C LEU A 16 11.14 9.55 5.22
N PRO A 17 11.80 9.48 6.40
CA PRO A 17 13.01 8.69 6.54
C PRO A 17 12.69 7.19 6.53
N LEU A 18 13.71 6.38 6.18
CA LEU A 18 13.62 4.93 6.24
C LEU A 18 13.51 4.47 7.70
N ARG A 19 12.44 3.74 8.03
CA ARG A 19 12.14 3.21 9.38
C ARG A 19 11.63 1.78 9.27
N GLY A 20 11.76 1.00 10.34
CA GLY A 20 11.23 -0.36 10.39
C GLY A 20 9.69 -0.46 10.30
N SER A 21 8.99 0.61 10.67
CA SER A 21 7.52 0.69 10.57
C SER A 21 7.00 2.12 10.43
N TYR A 22 5.80 2.23 9.85
CA TYR A 22 5.12 3.48 9.53
C TYR A 22 3.72 3.51 10.14
N THR A 23 3.29 4.72 10.51
CA THR A 23 1.95 5.01 11.03
C THR A 23 0.90 4.98 9.91
N PRO A 24 -0.41 4.90 10.23
CA PRO A 24 -1.46 4.90 9.22
C PRO A 24 -1.42 6.13 8.33
N ALA A 25 -1.16 7.31 8.92
CA ALA A 25 -1.05 8.56 8.17
C ALA A 25 0.14 8.56 7.20
N GLU A 26 1.29 8.04 7.63
CA GLU A 26 2.47 7.90 6.76
C GLU A 26 2.22 6.89 5.63
N VAL A 27 1.60 5.75 5.94
CA VAL A 27 1.25 4.73 4.93
C VAL A 27 0.26 5.31 3.90
N CYS A 28 -0.72 6.09 4.35
CA CYS A 28 -1.65 6.77 3.45
C CYS A 28 -0.93 7.72 2.49
N LYS A 29 0.08 8.47 2.96
CA LYS A 29 0.92 9.32 2.11
C LYS A 29 1.75 8.51 1.12
N ILE A 30 2.43 7.46 1.59
CA ILE A 30 3.31 6.61 0.77
C ILE A 30 2.55 5.92 -0.37
N LEU A 31 1.33 5.46 -0.09
CA LEU A 31 0.49 4.73 -1.04
C LEU A 31 -0.52 5.62 -1.77
N GLU A 32 -0.57 6.92 -1.47
CA GLU A 32 -1.54 7.87 -2.03
C GLU A 32 -3.01 7.43 -1.84
N ILE A 33 -3.32 6.86 -0.67
CA ILE A 33 -4.66 6.38 -0.31
C ILE A 33 -5.28 7.18 0.83
N THR A 34 -6.61 7.13 0.93
CA THR A 34 -7.32 7.70 2.07
C THR A 34 -7.26 6.79 3.30
N ALA A 35 -7.46 7.36 4.48
CA ALA A 35 -7.54 6.59 5.72
C ALA A 35 -8.62 5.50 5.66
N HIS A 36 -9.76 5.78 5.01
CA HIS A 36 -10.83 4.80 4.82
C HIS A 36 -10.34 3.59 4.02
N ILE A 37 -9.60 3.82 2.93
CA ILE A 37 -9.01 2.74 2.11
C ILE A 37 -8.00 1.94 2.95
N PHE A 38 -7.12 2.62 3.71
CA PHE A 38 -6.17 1.96 4.60
C PHE A 38 -6.85 1.02 5.61
N TRP A 39 -7.91 1.49 6.30
CA TRP A 39 -8.64 0.67 7.26
C TRP A 39 -9.36 -0.49 6.59
N ARG A 40 -9.88 -0.30 5.39
CA ARG A 40 -10.46 -1.38 4.59
C ARG A 40 -9.40 -2.44 4.27
N MET A 41 -8.25 -2.05 3.72
CA MET A 41 -7.16 -2.96 3.33
C MET A 41 -6.62 -3.78 4.50
N THR A 42 -6.50 -3.15 5.68
CA THR A 42 -6.03 -3.85 6.89
C THR A 42 -7.09 -4.75 7.50
N LYS A 43 -8.38 -4.40 7.40
CA LYS A 43 -9.51 -5.25 7.83
C LYS A 43 -9.70 -6.47 6.93
N THR A 44 -9.43 -6.33 5.63
CA THR A 44 -9.55 -7.42 4.65
C THR A 44 -8.32 -8.32 4.60
N TYR A 45 -7.33 -8.10 5.46
CA TYR A 45 -6.16 -8.96 5.57
C TYR A 45 -6.56 -10.37 6.03
N SER A 46 -6.37 -11.36 5.17
CA SER A 46 -6.65 -12.76 5.46
C SER A 46 -5.73 -13.66 4.66
N ARG A 47 -5.28 -14.75 5.28
CA ARG A 47 -4.50 -15.81 4.63
C ARG A 47 -5.37 -17.06 4.50
N SER A 48 -5.25 -17.75 3.37
CA SER A 48 -5.86 -19.07 3.16
C SER A 48 -5.21 -20.10 4.09
N LYS A 49 -5.80 -21.30 4.16
CA LYS A 49 -5.24 -22.43 4.92
C LYS A 49 -3.81 -22.79 4.46
N ASP A 50 -3.51 -22.55 3.19
CA ASP A 50 -2.18 -22.75 2.58
C ASP A 50 -1.21 -21.60 2.85
N GLY A 51 -1.59 -20.61 3.68
CA GLY A 51 -0.76 -19.46 4.04
C GLY A 51 -0.69 -18.36 2.98
N LYS A 52 -1.40 -18.51 1.85
CA LYS A 52 -1.41 -17.49 0.77
C LYS A 52 -2.36 -16.35 1.11
N LEU A 53 -2.01 -15.12 0.75
CA LEU A 53 -2.94 -14.00 0.90
C LEU A 53 -4.17 -14.21 0.01
N VAL A 54 -5.36 -14.09 0.61
CA VAL A 54 -6.64 -14.19 -0.11
C VAL A 54 -6.82 -13.01 -1.06
N ARG A 55 -6.27 -11.85 -0.68
CA ARG A 55 -6.36 -10.60 -1.45
C ARG A 55 -4.98 -9.95 -1.59
N PRO A 56 -4.54 -9.59 -2.81
CA PRO A 56 -3.21 -9.01 -3.03
C PRO A 56 -3.11 -7.54 -2.55
N ASP A 57 -4.25 -6.84 -2.50
CA ASP A 57 -4.41 -5.43 -2.15
C ASP A 57 -4.55 -5.19 -0.63
N CYS A 58 -4.43 -6.24 0.20
CA CYS A 58 -4.45 -6.07 1.65
C CYS A 58 -3.08 -5.69 2.22
N LEU A 59 -3.10 -5.11 3.43
CA LEU A 59 -1.91 -4.71 4.17
C LEU A 59 -1.83 -5.45 5.50
N GLU A 60 -0.73 -6.17 5.69
CA GLU A 60 -0.39 -6.70 7.01
C GLU A 60 -0.06 -5.55 7.96
N SER A 61 -0.67 -5.55 9.14
CA SER A 61 -0.43 -4.50 10.12
C SER A 61 -0.53 -5.08 11.52
N PHE A 62 0.31 -4.54 12.39
CA PHE A 62 0.41 -4.94 13.79
C PHE A 62 0.02 -3.77 14.69
N ARG A 63 -0.38 -4.08 15.92
CA ARG A 63 -0.62 -3.06 16.94
C ARG A 63 0.67 -2.81 17.72
N PHE A 64 1.01 -1.53 17.87
CA PHE A 64 2.06 -1.06 18.76
C PHE A 64 1.40 -0.18 19.82
N SER A 65 1.17 -0.75 21.00
CA SER A 65 0.26 -0.18 22.01
C SER A 65 -1.14 0.05 21.41
N THR A 66 -1.60 1.30 21.35
CA THR A 66 -2.91 1.69 20.80
C THR A 66 -2.90 1.98 19.30
N ASN A 67 -1.71 2.13 18.69
CA ASN A 67 -1.58 2.55 17.30
C ASN A 67 -1.28 1.37 16.37
N ARG A 68 -1.96 1.32 15.22
CA ARG A 68 -1.66 0.34 14.17
C ARG A 68 -0.45 0.81 13.36
N ARG A 69 0.45 -0.11 13.01
CA ARG A 69 1.63 0.16 12.19
C ARG A 69 1.78 -0.87 11.08
N VAL A 70 2.43 -0.47 10.00
CA VAL A 70 2.81 -1.33 8.88
C VAL A 70 4.33 -1.37 8.82
N THR A 71 4.91 -2.56 8.66
CA THR A 71 6.37 -2.69 8.54
C THR A 71 6.84 -2.23 7.17
N TYR A 72 8.09 -1.77 7.08
CA TYR A 72 8.70 -1.47 5.79
C TYR A 72 8.72 -2.70 4.86
N ILE A 73 9.00 -3.89 5.42
CA ILE A 73 9.01 -5.16 4.68
C ILE A 73 7.65 -5.43 4.04
N GLU A 74 6.56 -5.16 4.77
CA GLU A 74 5.21 -5.32 4.20
C GLU A 74 4.92 -4.27 3.13
N LEU A 75 5.37 -3.02 3.27
CA LEU A 75 5.25 -2.03 2.19
C LEU A 75 5.97 -2.48 0.92
N VAL A 76 7.20 -2.99 1.05
CA VAL A 76 7.94 -3.56 -0.08
C VAL A 76 7.20 -4.75 -0.68
N SER A 77 6.66 -5.63 0.17
CA SER A 77 5.87 -6.79 -0.27
C SER A 77 4.58 -6.36 -0.98
N PHE A 78 3.92 -5.30 -0.51
CA PHE A 78 2.75 -4.71 -1.14
C PHE A 78 3.07 -4.17 -2.53
N PHE A 79 4.17 -3.40 -2.68
CA PHE A 79 4.62 -2.96 -3.99
C PHE A 79 5.01 -4.13 -4.88
N HIS A 80 5.63 -5.17 -4.35
CA HIS A 80 5.94 -6.37 -5.13
C HIS A 80 4.66 -7.04 -5.67
N ARG A 81 3.64 -7.21 -4.81
CA ARG A 81 2.35 -7.81 -5.20
C ARG A 81 1.60 -6.97 -6.23
N ASN A 82 1.49 -5.65 -6.01
CA ASN A 82 0.65 -4.78 -6.82
C ASN A 82 1.36 -4.18 -8.04
N ASN A 83 2.69 -4.14 -8.07
CA ASN A 83 3.45 -3.74 -9.27
C ASN A 83 3.62 -4.91 -10.26
N SER A 84 3.39 -6.15 -9.81
CA SER A 84 3.30 -7.34 -10.68
C SER A 84 1.89 -7.52 -11.26
N TRP A 85 0.92 -6.72 -10.81
CA TRP A 85 -0.42 -6.68 -11.38
C TRP A 85 -0.41 -5.65 -12.52
N PRO A 86 -0.77 -6.03 -13.76
CA PRO A 86 -0.82 -5.05 -14.84
C PRO A 86 -1.80 -3.94 -14.45
N GLN A 87 -1.36 -2.69 -14.52
CA GLN A 87 -2.23 -1.50 -14.48
C GLN A 87 -3.07 -1.40 -15.76
N ASN A 88 -3.84 -2.44 -16.07
CA ASN A 88 -4.98 -2.35 -16.98
C ASN A 88 -6.24 -2.27 -16.12
N ALA A 89 -6.38 -1.15 -15.42
CA ALA A 89 -7.67 -0.71 -14.89
C ALA A 89 -7.80 0.76 -15.28
N GLU A 90 -8.13 0.95 -16.55
CA GLU A 90 -8.92 2.05 -17.11
C GLU A 90 -9.14 3.23 -16.14
N GLN A 91 -8.27 4.23 -16.24
CA GLN A 91 -8.74 5.60 -16.08
C GLN A 91 -9.56 5.95 -17.33
N GLN A 92 -10.87 5.81 -17.26
CA GLN A 92 -11.82 6.46 -18.18
C GLN A 92 -12.91 7.14 -17.35
N PRO A 93 -13.57 8.23 -17.82
CA PRO A 93 -13.20 9.18 -18.87
C PRO A 93 -13.21 10.63 -18.34
N GLN A 94 -12.40 11.53 -18.91
CA GLN A 94 -12.69 12.96 -18.82
C GLN A 94 -13.11 13.43 -20.21
N GLY A 95 -14.38 13.80 -20.32
CA GLY A 95 -14.93 14.41 -21.51
C GLY A 95 -14.26 15.76 -21.76
N GLU A 96 -13.90 16.00 -23.00
CA GLU A 96 -13.76 17.34 -23.53
C GLU A 96 -14.90 17.53 -24.53
N GLN A 97 -15.86 18.36 -24.13
CA GLN A 97 -16.93 18.86 -24.97
C GLN A 97 -16.38 19.98 -25.86
N SER A 98 -16.87 19.99 -27.10
CA SER A 98 -17.09 21.17 -27.97
C SER A 98 -15.87 21.93 -28.51
N ALA A 99 -15.65 21.77 -29.82
CA ALA A 99 -15.90 22.84 -30.80
C ALA A 99 -16.16 22.22 -32.18
#